data_AF-A0A438IG86-F1
#
_entry.id   AF-A0A438IG86-F1
#
_cell.length_a   1.000
_cell.length_b   1.000
_cell.length_c   1.000
_cell.angle_alpha   90.00
_cell.angle_beta   90.00
_cell.angle_gamma   90.00
#
_symmetry.space_group_name_H-M   'P 1'
#
loop_
_entity.id
_entity.type
_entity.pdbx_description
1 polymer ?
#
loop_
_entity_poly.entity_id
_entity_poly.type
_entity_poly.pdbx_seq_one_letter_code
_entity_poly.pdbx_strand_id
1 'polypeptide(L)'
;MSTIRLILGMVATENLHLERLDVKTAFLHGDLEEDLYMIQPEGFIVQGQENLVCKLRKSLYGLKQAPRQWYKKFDNFMHRIGFKRCEADHCCYVKSFDNSYIILLLYVDDMLIAGSDIEKINNLKKQLSKQFAMKDLGAAKQILGMRIIRDKANGTLKLSQSEYVKKVLNRFNINEAKPVSTPLGSHFKLSKE
;
A
#
# COMPACT_ATOMS: atom_id res chain seq x y z
N MET A 1 -3.85 1.43 10.89
CA MET A 1 -4.94 2.44 10.70
C MET A 1 -4.65 3.75 11.45
N SER A 2 -4.14 3.72 12.68
CA SER A 2 -3.85 4.93 13.47
C SER A 2 -2.86 5.88 12.76
N THR A 3 -1.76 5.35 12.21
CA THR A 3 -0.72 6.14 11.52
C THR A 3 -1.24 6.85 10.27
N ILE A 4 -2.04 6.19 9.43
CA ILE A 4 -2.68 6.83 8.27
C ILE A 4 -3.55 7.99 8.73
N ARG A 5 -4.41 7.79 9.74
CA ARG A 5 -5.31 8.85 10.23
C ARG A 5 -4.52 10.04 10.79
N LEU A 6 -3.44 9.78 11.53
CA LEU A 6 -2.55 10.81 12.04
C LEU A 6 -1.94 11.62 10.89
N ILE A 7 -1.34 10.96 9.90
CA ILE A 7 -0.69 11.62 8.77
C ILE A 7 -1.70 12.38 7.92
N LEU A 8 -2.88 11.84 7.69
CA LEU A 8 -3.95 12.57 6.99
C LEU A 8 -4.42 13.79 7.77
N GLY A 9 -4.43 13.71 9.11
CA GLY A 9 -4.65 14.86 9.99
C GLY A 9 -3.58 15.93 9.79
N MET A 10 -2.31 15.56 9.83
CA MET A 10 -1.18 16.47 9.56
C MET A 10 -1.28 17.11 8.17
N VAL A 11 -1.64 16.33 7.15
CA VAL A 11 -1.85 16.84 5.78
C VAL A 11 -2.93 17.91 5.72
N ALA A 12 -4.02 17.75 6.48
CA ALA A 12 -5.08 18.74 6.56
C ALA A 12 -4.64 19.98 7.34
N THR A 13 -4.02 19.80 8.51
CA THR A 13 -3.61 20.88 9.41
C THR A 13 -2.48 21.74 8.85
N GLU A 14 -1.47 21.12 8.23
CA GLU A 14 -0.28 21.80 7.70
C GLU A 14 -0.35 22.02 6.18
N ASN A 15 -1.47 21.69 5.56
CA ASN A 15 -1.70 21.78 4.11
C ASN A 15 -0.63 21.06 3.25
N LEU A 16 -0.04 19.97 3.75
CA LEU A 16 1.03 19.23 3.06
C LEU A 16 0.60 18.71 1.69
N HIS A 17 1.53 18.50 0.77
CA HIS A 17 1.28 17.70 -0.42
C HIS A 17 0.97 16.26 -0.02
N LEU A 18 0.09 15.59 -0.79
CA LEU A 18 -0.29 14.21 -0.56
C LEU A 18 -0.36 13.48 -1.89
N GLU A 19 0.62 12.62 -2.14
CA GLU A 19 0.81 11.89 -3.38
C GLU A 19 0.70 10.38 -3.13
N ARG A 20 0.27 9.64 -4.14
CA ARG A 20 0.19 8.17 -4.10
C ARG A 20 1.05 7.56 -5.20
N LEU A 21 1.75 6.49 -4.84
CA LEU A 21 2.39 5.59 -5.80
C LEU A 21 1.95 4.16 -5.55
N ASP A 22 2.17 3.33 -6.55
CA ASP A 22 1.92 1.89 -6.51
C ASP A 22 3.14 1.15 -7.07
N VAL A 23 3.56 0.08 -6.41
CA VAL A 23 4.66 -0.78 -6.90
C VAL A 23 4.09 -1.88 -7.76
N LYS A 24 4.50 -1.92 -9.02
CA LYS A 24 4.13 -3.02 -9.92
C LYS A 24 4.76 -4.30 -9.41
N THR A 25 3.93 -5.32 -9.21
CA THR A 25 4.36 -6.66 -8.83
C THR A 25 5.35 -6.68 -7.64
N ALA A 26 5.01 -5.99 -6.54
CA ALA A 26 5.90 -5.73 -5.40
C ALA A 26 6.73 -6.95 -4.95
N PHE A 27 6.10 -8.12 -4.86
CA PHE A 27 6.77 -9.35 -4.42
C PHE A 27 7.83 -9.86 -5.39
N LEU A 28 7.81 -9.50 -6.67
CA LEU A 28 8.85 -9.88 -7.64
C LEU A 28 10.15 -9.10 -7.45
N HIS A 29 10.12 -8.00 -6.69
CA HIS A 29 11.31 -7.24 -6.40
C HIS A 29 12.17 -7.86 -5.29
N GLY A 30 11.58 -8.65 -4.38
CA GLY A 30 12.27 -9.23 -3.23
C GLY A 30 13.38 -10.21 -3.63
N ASP A 31 14.48 -10.16 -2.89
CA ASP A 31 15.61 -11.08 -3.05
C ASP A 31 15.39 -12.31 -2.16
N LEU A 32 15.68 -13.51 -2.67
CA LEU A 32 15.60 -14.74 -1.89
C LEU A 32 16.92 -14.97 -1.15
N GLU A 33 16.83 -15.34 0.13
CA GLU A 33 17.98 -15.72 0.96
C GLU A 33 18.24 -17.23 0.86
N GLU A 34 17.21 -18.01 0.56
CA GLU A 34 17.26 -19.46 0.40
C GLU A 34 17.20 -19.89 -1.08
N ASP A 35 17.77 -21.05 -1.37
CA ASP A 35 17.60 -21.70 -2.67
C ASP A 35 16.22 -22.36 -2.75
N LEU A 36 15.36 -21.79 -3.58
CA LEU A 36 14.02 -22.32 -3.84
C LEU A 36 13.86 -22.73 -5.29
N TYR A 37 13.18 -23.85 -5.47
CA TYR A 37 12.93 -24.44 -6.77
C TYR A 37 11.43 -24.63 -6.97
N MET A 38 10.96 -24.50 -8.20
CA MET A 38 9.59 -24.81 -8.59
C MET A 38 9.60 -25.75 -9.79
N ILE A 39 8.55 -26.57 -9.90
CA ILE A 39 8.27 -27.31 -11.12
C ILE A 39 8.11 -26.31 -12.27
N GLN A 40 8.55 -26.71 -13.46
CA GLN A 40 8.35 -25.90 -14.66
C GLN A 40 6.85 -25.56 -14.83
N PRO A 41 6.50 -24.27 -14.97
CA PRO A 41 5.10 -23.90 -15.11
C PRO A 41 4.56 -24.38 -16.47
N GLU A 42 3.25 -24.63 -16.51
CA GLU A 42 2.55 -25.00 -17.73
C GLU A 42 2.84 -23.99 -18.85
N GLY A 43 3.12 -24.47 -20.06
CA GLY A 43 3.50 -23.66 -21.21
C GLY A 43 4.97 -23.24 -21.26
N PHE A 44 5.77 -23.53 -20.22
CA PHE A 44 7.22 -23.25 -20.16
C PHE A 44 8.08 -24.51 -19.98
N ILE A 45 7.46 -25.68 -20.06
CA ILE A 45 8.17 -26.97 -19.98
C ILE A 45 9.05 -27.12 -21.22
N VAL A 46 10.35 -27.35 -21.01
CA VAL A 46 11.31 -27.59 -22.09
C VAL A 46 11.27 -29.06 -22.49
N GLN A 47 11.02 -29.33 -23.77
CA GLN A 47 10.95 -30.70 -24.30
C GLN A 47 12.27 -31.45 -24.09
N GLY A 48 12.20 -32.66 -23.56
CA GLY A 48 13.34 -33.49 -23.18
C GLY A 48 14.01 -33.11 -21.85
N GLN A 49 13.45 -32.14 -21.13
CA GLN A 49 13.91 -31.69 -19.81
C GLN A 49 12.75 -31.60 -18.81
N GLU A 50 11.70 -32.39 -19.00
CA GLU A 50 10.45 -32.34 -18.22
C GLU A 50 10.67 -32.61 -16.72
N ASN A 51 11.71 -33.37 -16.39
CA ASN A 51 12.13 -33.71 -15.03
C ASN A 51 12.95 -32.61 -14.33
N LEU A 52 13.33 -31.54 -15.03
CA LEU A 52 14.06 -30.42 -14.44
C LEU A 52 13.13 -29.44 -13.72
N VAL A 53 13.72 -28.65 -12.82
CA VAL A 53 13.04 -27.64 -12.01
C VAL A 53 13.67 -26.26 -12.22
N CYS A 54 12.88 -25.21 -12.06
CA CYS A 54 13.35 -23.83 -12.14
C CYS A 54 13.85 -23.36 -10.77
N LYS A 55 15.10 -22.90 -10.69
CA LYS A 55 15.59 -22.16 -9.52
C LYS A 55 15.05 -20.74 -9.53
N LEU A 56 14.35 -20.34 -8.47
CA LEU A 56 13.83 -19.00 -8.31
C LEU A 56 14.97 -18.02 -7.98
N ARG A 57 15.11 -16.96 -8.80
CA ARG A 57 16.11 -15.89 -8.59
C ARG A 57 15.59 -14.71 -7.77
N LYS A 58 14.27 -14.57 -7.67
CA LYS A 58 13.54 -13.53 -6.93
C LYS A 58 12.33 -14.16 -6.26
N SER A 59 11.77 -13.48 -5.26
CA SER A 59 10.52 -13.93 -4.67
C SER A 59 9.37 -13.88 -5.67
N LEU A 60 8.40 -14.78 -5.50
CA LEU A 60 7.23 -14.94 -6.33
C LEU A 60 5.97 -14.87 -5.48
N TYR A 61 4.85 -14.51 -6.08
CA TYR A 61 3.53 -14.61 -5.44
C TYR A 61 3.26 -16.06 -5.00
N GLY A 62 2.67 -16.23 -3.82
CA GLY A 62 2.41 -17.53 -3.21
C GLY A 62 3.52 -18.04 -2.29
N LEU A 63 4.74 -17.47 -2.36
CA LEU A 63 5.79 -17.79 -1.38
C LEU A 63 5.49 -17.11 -0.05
N LYS A 64 5.53 -17.89 1.04
CA LYS A 64 5.32 -17.39 2.41
C LYS A 64 6.26 -16.23 2.81
N GLN A 65 7.49 -16.24 2.29
CA GLN A 65 8.50 -15.22 2.60
C GLN A 65 8.49 -14.02 1.64
N ALA A 66 7.75 -14.07 0.52
CA ALA A 66 7.77 -12.99 -0.47
C ALA A 66 7.42 -11.60 0.10
N PRO A 67 6.40 -11.43 0.96
CA PRO A 67 6.12 -10.14 1.58
C PRO A 67 7.27 -9.61 2.42
N ARG A 68 7.94 -10.51 3.17
CA ARG A 68 9.10 -10.16 4.02
C ARG A 68 10.30 -9.74 3.18
N GLN A 69 10.59 -10.47 2.10
CA GLN A 69 11.73 -10.14 1.23
C GLN A 69 11.51 -8.83 0.46
N TRP A 70 10.28 -8.56 0.04
CA TRP A 70 9.92 -7.26 -0.49
C TRP A 70 10.15 -6.15 0.54
N TYR A 71 9.60 -6.30 1.75
CA TYR A 71 9.73 -5.31 2.80
C TYR A 71 11.19 -5.05 3.18
N LYS A 72 12.01 -6.09 3.40
CA LYS A 72 13.45 -5.96 3.69
C LYS A 72 14.18 -5.17 2.60
N LYS A 73 13.91 -5.47 1.33
CA LYS A 73 14.55 -4.78 0.21
C LYS A 73 14.17 -3.30 0.16
N PHE A 74 12.90 -3.00 0.39
CA PHE A 74 12.42 -1.62 0.45
C PHE A 74 13.00 -0.86 1.65
N ASP A 75 12.98 -1.46 2.84
CA ASP A 75 13.55 -0.91 4.07
C ASP A 75 15.04 -0.55 3.90
N ASN A 76 15.83 -1.47 3.34
CA ASN A 76 17.23 -1.24 3.03
C ASN A 76 17.43 -0.07 2.05
N PHE A 77 16.58 0.02 1.02
CA PHE A 77 16.62 1.14 0.08
C PHE A 77 16.34 2.47 0.78
N MET A 78 15.29 2.55 1.60
CA MET A 78 14.89 3.77 2.30
C MET A 78 15.99 4.26 3.25
N HIS A 79 16.61 3.35 4.01
CA HIS A 79 17.75 3.69 4.87
C HIS A 79 18.93 4.24 4.05
N ARG A 80 19.25 3.61 2.92
CA ARG A 80 20.36 4.03 2.04
C ARG A 80 20.16 5.44 1.47
N ILE A 81 18.91 5.84 1.19
CA ILE A 81 18.60 7.20 0.72
C ILE A 81 18.32 8.18 1.88
N GLY A 82 18.62 7.79 3.11
CA GLY A 82 18.62 8.66 4.30
C GLY A 82 17.25 8.86 4.95
N PHE A 83 16.27 7.98 4.69
CA PHE A 83 15.04 7.95 5.48
C PHE A 83 15.26 7.15 6.76
N LYS A 84 14.60 7.58 7.83
CA LYS A 84 14.52 6.84 9.10
C LYS A 84 13.18 6.15 9.19
N ARG A 85 13.18 4.85 9.50
CA ARG A 85 11.96 4.12 9.82
C ARG A 85 11.43 4.56 11.19
N CYS A 86 10.11 4.65 11.32
CA CYS A 86 9.45 4.92 12.60
C CYS A 86 9.36 3.63 13.43
N GLU A 87 9.81 3.68 14.68
CA GLU A 87 9.75 2.52 15.60
C GLU A 87 8.32 2.16 16.02
N ALA A 88 7.41 3.14 16.04
CA ALA A 88 5.99 2.89 16.37
C ALA A 88 5.21 2.27 15.20
N ASP A 89 5.66 2.47 13.97
CA ASP A 89 5.07 1.88 12.77
C ASP A 89 6.15 1.66 11.72
N HIS A 90 6.58 0.40 11.57
CA HIS A 90 7.63 -0.02 10.65
C HIS A 90 7.30 0.18 9.16
N CYS A 91 6.05 0.51 8.83
CA CYS A 91 5.66 0.90 7.48
C CYS A 91 5.79 2.41 7.23
N CYS A 92 6.14 3.19 8.24
CA CYS A 92 6.30 4.64 8.17
C CYS A 92 7.78 5.02 8.12
N TYR A 93 8.14 5.86 7.16
CA TYR A 93 9.48 6.39 6.96
C TYR A 93 9.44 7.91 6.95
N VAL A 94 10.36 8.54 7.67
CA VAL A 94 10.45 10.00 7.77
C VAL A 94 11.84 10.45 7.36
N LYS A 95 11.89 11.52 6.56
CA LYS A 95 13.13 12.24 6.27
C LYS A 95 12.92 13.73 6.48
N SER A 96 13.70 14.28 7.40
CA SER A 96 13.76 15.71 7.65
C SER A 96 14.83 16.36 6.79
N PHE A 97 14.56 17.59 6.38
CA PHE A 97 15.47 18.53 5.75
C PHE A 97 15.39 19.83 6.58
N ASP A 98 16.25 20.80 6.30
CA ASP A 98 16.36 22.03 7.11
C ASP A 98 15.00 22.70 7.39
N ASN A 99 14.18 22.90 6.35
CA ASN A 99 12.88 23.59 6.46
C ASN A 99 11.70 22.76 5.91
N SER A 100 11.84 21.44 5.78
CA SER A 100 10.79 20.61 5.20
C SER A 100 10.98 19.16 5.61
N TYR A 101 9.95 18.33 5.41
CA TYR A 101 10.05 16.91 5.68
C TYR A 101 9.20 16.11 4.71
N ILE A 102 9.51 14.83 4.59
CA ILE A 102 8.71 13.84 3.88
C ILE A 102 8.38 12.70 4.83
N ILE A 103 7.11 12.31 4.84
CA ILE A 103 6.60 11.10 5.46
C ILE A 103 6.13 10.17 4.34
N LEU A 104 6.66 8.95 4.29
CA LEU A 104 6.22 7.91 3.37
C LEU A 104 5.63 6.76 4.18
N LEU A 105 4.42 6.36 3.83
CA LEU A 105 3.79 5.12 4.28
C LEU A 105 3.86 4.06 3.18
N LEU A 106 4.26 2.86 3.54
CA LEU A 106 4.25 1.68 2.67
C LEU A 106 3.21 0.66 3.17
N TYR A 107 2.24 0.32 2.34
CA TYR A 107 1.31 -0.77 2.57
C TYR A 107 1.40 -1.79 1.43
N VAL A 108 2.34 -2.73 1.56
CA VAL A 108 2.64 -3.74 0.54
C VAL A 108 3.02 -3.07 -0.79
N ASP A 109 2.10 -2.90 -1.72
CA ASP A 109 2.25 -2.26 -3.02
C ASP A 109 1.85 -0.77 -3.01
N ASP A 110 0.94 -0.37 -2.13
CA ASP A 110 0.44 1.00 -2.02
C ASP A 110 1.40 1.90 -1.21
N MET A 111 1.76 3.05 -1.78
CA MET A 111 2.55 4.09 -1.09
C MET A 111 1.77 5.40 -0.97
N LEU A 112 1.84 6.00 0.21
CA LEU A 112 1.30 7.34 0.47
C LEU A 112 2.44 8.25 0.91
N ILE A 113 2.64 9.36 0.21
CA ILE A 113 3.72 10.31 0.48
C ILE A 113 3.11 11.65 0.87
N ALA A 114 3.41 12.10 2.09
CA ALA A 114 3.07 13.42 2.59
C ALA A 114 4.34 14.26 2.75
N GLY A 115 4.28 15.55 2.44
CA GLY A 115 5.41 16.45 2.67
C GLY A 115 5.12 17.90 2.31
N SER A 116 5.91 18.82 2.85
CA SER A 116 5.72 20.26 2.63
C SER A 116 6.33 20.78 1.33
N ASP A 117 7.23 20.01 0.70
CA ASP A 117 7.97 20.42 -0.50
C ASP A 117 7.76 19.41 -1.64
N ILE A 118 7.11 19.87 -2.71
CA ILE A 118 6.79 19.04 -3.88
C ILE A 118 8.02 18.66 -4.70
N GLU A 119 9.07 19.47 -4.73
CA GLU A 119 10.30 19.16 -5.47
C GLU A 119 11.03 18.00 -4.81
N LYS A 120 11.11 17.99 -3.48
CA LYS A 120 11.68 16.88 -2.71
C LYS A 120 10.86 15.61 -2.87
N ILE A 121 9.53 15.70 -2.89
CA ILE A 121 8.66 14.56 -3.19
C ILE A 121 8.94 14.03 -4.60
N ASN A 122 9.02 14.89 -5.61
CA ASN A 122 9.32 14.49 -6.98
C ASN A 122 10.72 13.86 -7.11
N ASN A 123 11.70 14.33 -6.34
CA ASN A 123 13.01 13.71 -6.28
C ASN A 123 12.92 12.28 -5.70
N LEU A 124 12.21 12.10 -4.58
CA LEU A 124 11.95 10.77 -4.00
C LEU A 124 11.24 9.85 -5.01
N LYS A 125 10.21 10.33 -5.70
CA LYS A 125 9.51 9.57 -6.75
C LYS A 125 10.47 9.09 -7.83
N LYS A 126 11.39 9.95 -8.30
CA LYS A 126 12.42 9.59 -9.29
C LYS A 126 13.37 8.52 -8.75
N GLN A 127 13.82 8.64 -7.50
CA GLN A 127 14.69 7.63 -6.87
C GLN A 127 13.99 6.28 -6.74
N LEU A 128 12.72 6.27 -6.31
CA LEU A 128 11.89 5.06 -6.22
C LEU A 128 11.71 4.40 -7.60
N SER A 129 11.34 5.19 -8.62
CA SER A 129 11.14 4.70 -9.99
C SER A 129 12.43 4.20 -10.66
N LYS A 130 13.59 4.65 -10.21
CA LYS A 130 14.89 4.12 -10.66
C LYS A 130 15.19 2.75 -10.05
N GLN A 131 14.72 2.49 -8.83
CA GLN A 131 15.01 1.28 -8.08
C GLN A 131 13.95 0.18 -8.28
N PHE A 132 12.68 0.57 -8.39
CA PHE A 132 11.53 -0.33 -8.44
C PHE A 132 10.62 0.04 -9.61
N ALA A 133 9.84 -0.94 -10.09
CA ALA A 133 8.87 -0.69 -11.14
C ALA A 133 7.67 0.04 -10.53
N MET A 134 7.67 1.37 -10.61
CA MET A 134 6.64 2.21 -9.98
C MET A 134 5.54 2.62 -10.97
N LYS A 135 4.36 2.88 -10.42
CA LYS A 135 3.26 3.60 -11.06
C LYS A 135 2.95 4.84 -10.22
N ASP A 136 3.19 6.02 -10.80
CA ASP A 136 2.80 7.28 -10.17
C ASP A 136 1.29 7.50 -10.39
N LEU A 137 0.54 7.64 -9.30
CA LEU A 137 -0.90 7.89 -9.32
C LEU A 137 -1.22 9.37 -9.05
N GLY A 138 -0.20 10.21 -8.87
CA GLY A 138 -0.31 11.63 -8.59
C GLY A 138 -0.95 11.90 -7.23
N ALA A 139 -1.71 12.99 -7.15
CA ALA A 139 -2.41 13.39 -5.92
C ALA A 139 -3.29 12.25 -5.39
N ALA A 140 -3.18 11.96 -4.09
CA ALA A 140 -3.85 10.83 -3.50
C ALA A 140 -5.38 11.03 -3.48
N LYS A 141 -6.09 10.23 -4.29
CA LYS A 141 -7.57 10.19 -4.34
C LYS A 141 -8.15 8.95 -3.66
N GLN A 142 -7.32 7.98 -3.31
CA GLN A 142 -7.71 6.74 -2.67
C GLN A 142 -6.51 6.12 -1.95
N ILE A 143 -6.72 5.40 -0.84
CA ILE A 143 -5.70 4.61 -0.14
C ILE A 143 -6.39 3.42 0.53
N LEU A 144 -5.85 2.20 0.39
CA LEU A 144 -6.41 0.98 1.00
C LEU A 144 -7.93 0.81 0.75
N GLY A 145 -8.38 1.10 -0.48
CA GLY A 145 -9.79 1.03 -0.85
C GLY A 145 -10.68 2.18 -0.31
N MET A 146 -10.15 3.11 0.47
CA MET A 146 -10.85 4.31 0.95
C MET A 146 -10.60 5.48 0.01
N ARG A 147 -11.66 6.14 -0.47
CA ARG A 147 -11.57 7.37 -1.25
C ARG A 147 -11.18 8.54 -0.35
N ILE A 148 -10.24 9.35 -0.82
CA ILE A 148 -9.79 10.58 -0.19
C ILE A 148 -10.42 11.75 -0.94
N ILE A 149 -11.10 12.63 -0.21
CA ILE A 149 -11.66 13.88 -0.72
C ILE A 149 -10.99 15.01 0.05
N ARG A 150 -10.21 15.83 -0.65
CA ARG A 150 -9.45 16.93 -0.05
C ARG A 150 -9.95 18.27 -0.56
N ASP A 151 -10.24 19.16 0.37
CA ASP A 151 -10.55 20.56 0.12
C ASP A 151 -9.48 21.42 0.80
N LYS A 152 -8.57 21.96 0.00
CA LYS A 152 -7.47 22.80 0.49
C LYS A 152 -7.93 24.17 0.97
N ALA A 153 -8.99 24.72 0.39
CA ALA A 153 -9.49 26.06 0.75
C ALA A 153 -10.10 26.03 2.16
N ASN A 154 -10.86 24.98 2.46
CA ASN A 154 -11.47 24.78 3.77
C ASN A 154 -10.60 23.96 4.75
N GLY A 155 -9.40 23.54 4.33
CA GLY A 155 -8.49 22.74 5.16
C GLY A 155 -9.04 21.37 5.58
N THR A 156 -9.92 20.76 4.79
CA THR A 156 -10.57 19.50 5.16
C THR A 156 -10.09 18.31 4.33
N LEU A 157 -10.06 17.15 4.98
CA LEU A 157 -9.81 15.86 4.34
C LEU A 157 -10.83 14.85 4.84
N LYS A 158 -11.59 14.25 3.91
CA LYS A 158 -12.62 13.26 4.19
C LYS A 158 -12.22 11.91 3.61
N LEU A 159 -12.49 10.85 4.37
CA LEU A 159 -12.37 9.47 3.93
C LEU A 159 -13.76 8.88 3.69
N SER A 160 -13.92 8.16 2.59
CA SER A 160 -15.17 7.49 2.25
C SER A 160 -14.95 6.10 1.69
N GLN A 161 -15.77 5.14 2.11
CA GLN A 161 -15.84 3.79 1.52
C GLN A 161 -17.19 3.54 0.84
N SER A 162 -17.90 4.60 0.44
CA SER A 162 -19.24 4.47 -0.17
C SER A 162 -19.24 3.57 -1.41
N GLU A 163 -18.18 3.58 -2.21
CA GLU A 163 -18.04 2.69 -3.37
C GLU A 163 -17.90 1.22 -2.97
N TYR A 164 -17.16 0.92 -1.90
CA TYR A 164 -17.05 -0.43 -1.37
C TYR A 164 -18.41 -0.91 -0.83
N VAL A 165 -19.10 -0.07 -0.07
CA VAL A 165 -20.46 -0.37 0.43
C VAL A 165 -21.40 -0.67 -0.73
N LYS A 166 -21.42 0.16 -1.77
CA LYS A 166 -22.23 -0.09 -2.98
C LYS A 166 -21.88 -1.41 -3.67
N LYS A 167 -20.59 -1.75 -3.78
CA LYS A 167 -20.16 -3.04 -4.34
C LYS A 167 -20.65 -4.23 -3.51
N VAL A 168 -20.61 -4.12 -2.18
CA VAL A 168 -21.12 -5.17 -1.28
C VAL A 168 -22.63 -5.31 -1.45
N LEU A 169 -23.39 -4.21 -1.44
CA LEU A 169 -24.83 -4.25 -1.68
C LEU A 169 -25.16 -4.93 -3.02
N ASN A 170 -24.43 -4.57 -4.08
CA ASN A 170 -24.64 -5.12 -5.42
C ASN A 170 -24.38 -6.62 -5.45
N ARG A 171 -23.29 -7.07 -4.80
CA ARG A 171 -22.92 -8.49 -4.74
C ARG A 171 -24.01 -9.36 -4.11
N PHE A 172 -24.74 -8.81 -3.14
CA PHE A 172 -25.81 -9.52 -2.43
C PHE A 172 -27.21 -9.16 -2.94
N ASN A 173 -27.33 -8.40 -4.03
CA ASN A 173 -28.62 -7.95 -4.60
C ASN A 173 -29.53 -7.21 -3.59
N ILE A 174 -28.94 -6.42 -2.68
CA ILE A 174 -29.66 -5.69 -1.62
C ILE A 174 -29.57 -4.17 -1.77
N ASN A 175 -29.33 -3.69 -3.00
CA ASN A 175 -29.18 -2.26 -3.31
C ASN A 175 -30.44 -1.44 -3.00
N GLU A 176 -31.59 -2.09 -3.17
CA GLU A 176 -32.92 -1.52 -2.97
C GLU A 176 -33.54 -2.00 -1.65
N ALA A 177 -32.76 -2.69 -0.80
CA ALA A 177 -33.24 -3.10 0.50
C ALA A 177 -33.60 -1.88 1.35
N LYS A 178 -34.69 -2.00 2.13
CA LYS A 178 -35.12 -0.90 3.02
C LYS A 178 -34.01 -0.60 4.03
N PRO A 179 -33.57 0.65 4.15
CA PRO A 179 -32.55 1.01 5.12
C PRO A 179 -33.09 0.77 6.54
N VAL A 180 -32.28 0.13 7.37
CA VAL A 180 -32.54 -0.09 8.80
C VAL A 180 -31.43 0.58 9.60
N SER A 181 -31.77 1.20 10.73
CA SER A 181 -30.80 1.88 11.59
C SER A 181 -29.88 0.91 12.32
N THR A 182 -30.29 -0.34 12.50
CA THR A 182 -29.49 -1.40 13.11
C THR A 182 -29.42 -2.61 12.18
N PRO A 183 -28.23 -3.22 12.01
CA PRO A 183 -28.08 -4.40 11.15
C PRO A 183 -28.73 -5.66 11.75
N LEU A 184 -28.97 -5.65 13.07
CA LEU A 184 -29.63 -6.72 13.80
C LEU A 184 -30.99 -6.24 14.30
N GLY A 185 -32.03 -7.05 14.13
CA GLY A 185 -33.36 -6.76 14.66
C GLY A 185 -33.38 -6.91 16.19
N SER A 186 -34.19 -6.09 16.88
CA SER A 186 -34.32 -6.09 18.34
C SER A 186 -34.80 -7.42 18.94
N HIS A 187 -35.33 -8.32 18.11
CA HIS A 187 -35.80 -9.65 18.49
C HIS A 187 -34.70 -10.72 18.56
N PHE A 188 -33.51 -10.45 18.01
CA PHE A 188 -32.38 -11.38 18.12
C PHE A 188 -31.78 -11.32 19.53
N LYS A 189 -31.95 -12.40 20.31
CA LYS A 189 -31.20 -12.64 21.54
C LYS A 189 -29.89 -13.33 21.18
N LEU A 190 -28.76 -12.66 21.41
CA LEU A 190 -27.45 -13.29 21.31
C LEU A 190 -27.33 -14.35 22.43
N SER A 191 -27.20 -15.63 22.06
CA SER A 191 -26.84 -16.69 23.01
C SER A 191 -25.33 -16.71 23.19
N LYS A 192 -24.88 -17.29 24.30
CA LYS A 192 -23.47 -17.34 24.73
C LYS A 192 -22.70 -18.55 24.21
N GLU A 193 -23.25 -19.28 23.24
CA GLU A 193 -22.63 -20.50 22.71
C GLU A 193 -21.48 -20.18 21.76
#